data_AF-A0AAW5Z5P3-F1
#
_entry.id   AF-A0AAW5Z5P3-F1
#
_cell.length_a   1.000
_cell.length_b   1.000
_cell.length_c   1.000
_cell.angle_alpha   90.00
_cell.angle_beta   90.00
_cell.angle_gamma   90.00
#
_symmetry.space_group_name_H-M   'P 1'
#
loop_
_entity.id
_entity.type
_entity.pdbx_description
1 polymer ?
#
loop_
_entity_poly.entity_id
_entity_poly.type
_entity_poly.pdbx_seq_one_letter_code
_entity_poly.pdbx_strand_id
1 'polypeptide(L)'
;MAIFHYTDLFGLKGILDSNSLWATNIYFLNDKEESNHGCECFRNTIKIVDDNIIPKDKKTILLKSLDMYEKGRLQKEKGIDKHVYSISFCKENDKLSQWRGYGNKQGVCIEFDADELVSFSQNIYLNCVAHDVIYSNNNDIT
;
A
#
# COMPACT_ATOMS: atom_id res chain seq x y z
N MET A 1 13.18 11.01 6.89
CA MET A 1 11.92 11.79 7.12
C MET A 1 11.10 11.08 8.19
N ALA A 2 10.53 11.77 9.19
CA ALA A 2 9.75 11.10 10.24
C ALA A 2 8.38 10.59 9.75
N ILE A 3 8.07 9.33 10.05
CA ILE A 3 6.77 8.68 9.86
C ILE A 3 6.37 7.93 11.13
N PHE A 4 5.06 7.79 11.34
CA PHE A 4 4.50 7.36 12.63
C PHE A 4 3.65 6.11 12.47
N HIS A 5 3.90 5.10 13.28
CA HIS A 5 3.07 3.90 13.38
C HIS A 5 2.28 3.93 14.69
N TYR A 6 0.95 3.98 14.56
CA TYR A 6 0.05 3.92 15.70
C TYR A 6 -0.34 2.46 15.95
N THR A 7 -0.23 2.02 17.19
CA THR A 7 -0.62 0.67 17.59
C THR A 7 -0.95 0.63 19.09
N ASP A 8 -1.38 -0.51 19.61
CA ASP A 8 -1.57 -0.72 21.04
C ASP A 8 -0.33 -1.36 21.69
N LEU A 9 -0.34 -1.51 23.02
CA LEU A 9 0.77 -2.12 23.74
C LEU A 9 1.06 -3.58 23.32
N PHE A 10 0.07 -4.33 22.86
CA PHE A 10 0.30 -5.69 22.36
C PHE A 10 1.01 -5.67 21.01
N GLY A 11 0.62 -4.75 20.13
CA GLY A 11 1.30 -4.49 18.86
C GLY A 11 2.75 -4.07 19.08
N LEU A 12 3.01 -3.13 20.00
CA LEU A 12 4.37 -2.74 20.37
C LEU A 12 5.18 -3.94 20.89
N LYS A 13 4.62 -4.72 21.82
CA LYS A 13 5.29 -5.93 22.33
C LYS A 13 5.62 -6.91 21.20
N GLY A 14 4.70 -7.12 20.26
CA GLY A 14 4.92 -7.97 19.09
C GLY A 14 6.08 -7.49 18.21
N ILE A 15 6.16 -6.17 17.97
CA ILE A 15 7.26 -5.56 17.22
C ILE A 15 8.60 -5.77 17.94
N LEU A 16 8.65 -5.52 19.24
CA LEU A 16 9.88 -5.64 20.04
C LEU A 16 10.34 -7.10 20.17
N ASP A 17 9.43 -8.03 20.44
CA ASP A 17 9.75 -9.44 20.62
C ASP A 17 10.23 -10.10 19.32
N SER A 18 9.64 -9.72 18.19
CA SER A 18 9.97 -10.29 16.87
C SER A 18 11.05 -9.50 16.13
N ASN A 19 11.40 -8.32 16.62
CA ASN A 19 12.25 -7.35 15.93
C ASN A 19 11.83 -7.14 14.46
N SER A 20 10.52 -7.11 14.22
CA SER A 20 9.93 -7.14 12.88
C SER A 20 8.67 -6.28 12.82
N LEU A 21 8.39 -5.74 11.63
CA LEU A 21 7.12 -5.08 11.32
C LEU A 21 6.23 -6.03 10.51
N TRP A 22 4.95 -6.08 10.84
CA TRP A 22 3.99 -6.93 10.13
C TRP A 22 3.42 -6.20 8.91
N ALA A 23 3.67 -6.74 7.72
CA ALA A 23 3.04 -6.30 6.48
C ALA A 23 1.96 -7.29 6.04
N THR A 24 0.82 -6.77 5.62
CA THR A 24 -0.33 -7.58 5.22
C THR A 24 -0.40 -7.70 3.71
N ASN A 25 -0.61 -8.92 3.21
CA ASN A 25 -0.84 -9.13 1.77
C ASN A 25 -2.14 -8.39 1.37
N ILE A 26 -2.06 -7.56 0.33
CA ILE A 26 -3.14 -6.65 -0.06
C ILE A 26 -4.46 -7.36 -0.39
N TYR A 27 -4.42 -8.64 -0.76
CA TYR A 27 -5.63 -9.42 -1.06
C TYR A 27 -6.44 -9.80 0.20
N PHE A 28 -5.84 -9.67 1.38
CA PHE A 28 -6.46 -9.98 2.67
C PHE A 28 -6.71 -8.73 3.51
N LEU A 29 -6.59 -7.53 2.93
CA LEU A 29 -7.05 -6.30 3.57
C LEU A 29 -8.59 -6.28 3.64
N ASN A 30 -9.12 -5.40 4.49
CA ASN A 30 -10.57 -5.28 4.73
C ASN A 30 -11.36 -5.00 3.45
N ASP A 31 -10.74 -4.33 2.46
CA ASP A 31 -11.31 -4.11 1.14
C ASP A 31 -10.53 -4.89 0.08
N LYS A 32 -10.94 -6.13 -0.14
CA LYS A 32 -10.37 -6.99 -1.20
C LYS A 32 -10.69 -6.48 -2.62
N GLU A 33 -11.74 -5.68 -2.78
CA GLU A 33 -12.16 -5.18 -4.09
C GLU A 33 -11.40 -3.91 -4.48
N GLU A 34 -10.79 -3.19 -3.53
CA GLU A 34 -9.97 -1.99 -3.78
C GLU A 34 -8.93 -2.23 -4.88
N SER A 35 -8.19 -3.34 -4.81
CA SER A 35 -7.18 -3.68 -5.83
C SER A 35 -7.80 -3.96 -7.20
N ASN A 36 -8.95 -4.64 -7.25
CA ASN A 36 -9.66 -4.94 -8.50
C ASN A 36 -10.22 -3.65 -9.12
N HIS A 37 -10.84 -2.82 -8.29
CA HIS A 37 -11.39 -1.53 -8.67
C HIS A 37 -10.31 -0.60 -9.20
N GLY A 38 -9.16 -0.51 -8.51
CA GLY A 38 -8.01 0.28 -8.97
C GLY A 38 -7.49 -0.15 -10.34
N CYS A 39 -7.43 -1.46 -10.60
CA CYS A 39 -7.06 -1.99 -11.93
C CYS A 39 -8.07 -1.55 -13.01
N GLU A 40 -9.37 -1.63 -12.72
CA GLU A 40 -10.42 -1.24 -13.65
C GLU A 40 -10.43 0.28 -13.92
N CYS A 41 -10.26 1.09 -12.87
CA CYS A 41 -10.06 2.53 -13.00
C CYS A 41 -8.87 2.84 -13.92
N PHE A 42 -7.72 2.22 -13.65
CA PHE A 42 -6.52 2.42 -14.46
C PHE A 42 -6.73 2.00 -15.92
N ARG A 43 -7.38 0.86 -16.16
CA ARG A 43 -7.76 0.37 -17.49
C ARG A 43 -8.62 1.38 -18.24
N ASN A 44 -9.64 1.91 -17.57
CA ASN A 44 -10.57 2.87 -18.18
C ASN A 44 -9.89 4.22 -18.43
N THR A 45 -9.04 4.69 -17.52
CA THR A 45 -8.22 5.89 -17.72
C THR A 45 -7.33 5.76 -18.95
N ILE A 46 -6.62 4.64 -19.15
CA ILE A 46 -5.76 4.44 -20.32
C ILE A 46 -6.55 4.49 -21.65
N LYS A 47 -7.80 4.00 -21.65
CA LYS A 47 -8.64 4.03 -22.84
C LYS A 47 -9.08 5.45 -23.23
N ILE A 48 -9.32 6.32 -22.24
CA ILE A 48 -9.89 7.66 -22.47
C ILE A 48 -8.84 8.79 -22.48
N VAL A 49 -7.68 8.58 -21.87
CA VAL A 49 -6.62 9.61 -21.81
C VAL A 49 -6.19 10.01 -23.22
N ASP A 50 -5.87 11.28 -23.44
CA ASP A 50 -5.52 11.78 -24.76
C ASP A 50 -4.20 11.16 -25.29
N ASP A 51 -4.14 10.92 -26.61
CA ASP A 51 -2.94 10.34 -27.26
C ASP A 51 -1.70 11.25 -27.17
N ASN A 52 -1.88 12.55 -26.97
CA ASN A 52 -0.78 13.50 -26.74
C ASN A 52 -0.16 13.35 -25.34
N ILE A 53 -0.92 12.82 -24.36
CA ILE A 53 -0.42 12.54 -23.01
C ILE A 53 0.24 11.17 -22.98
N ILE A 54 -0.48 10.15 -23.48
CA ILE A 54 0.03 8.78 -23.57
C ILE A 54 -0.12 8.30 -25.01
N PRO A 55 1.00 8.18 -25.76
CA PRO A 55 0.99 7.63 -27.12
C PRO A 55 0.38 6.23 -27.21
N LYS A 56 -0.23 5.90 -28.36
CA LYS A 56 -0.98 4.65 -28.59
C LYS A 56 -0.15 3.38 -28.35
N ASP A 57 1.11 3.39 -28.72
CA ASP A 57 2.05 2.29 -28.47
C ASP A 57 2.26 2.08 -26.97
N LYS A 58 2.44 3.16 -26.19
CA LYS A 58 2.52 3.09 -24.73
C LYS A 58 1.21 2.63 -24.09
N LYS A 59 0.05 3.11 -24.55
CA LYS A 59 -1.26 2.61 -24.09
C LYS A 59 -1.38 1.11 -24.29
N THR A 60 -0.93 0.60 -25.45
CA THR A 60 -0.93 -0.83 -25.76
C THR A 60 -0.04 -1.61 -24.79
N ILE A 61 1.14 -1.10 -24.46
CA ILE A 61 2.05 -1.72 -23.49
C ILE A 61 1.43 -1.73 -22.09
N LEU A 62 0.82 -0.62 -21.66
CA LEU A 62 0.20 -0.52 -20.34
C LEU A 62 -0.98 -1.49 -20.19
N LEU A 63 -1.87 -1.56 -21.18
CA LEU A 63 -3.00 -2.49 -21.15
C LEU A 63 -2.54 -3.96 -21.13
N LYS A 64 -1.53 -4.31 -21.94
CA LYS A 64 -0.94 -5.66 -21.93
C LYS A 64 -0.32 -5.98 -20.57
N SER A 65 0.36 -5.02 -19.95
CA SER A 65 0.97 -5.20 -18.63
C SER A 65 -0.09 -5.44 -17.56
N LEU A 66 -1.22 -4.73 -17.63
CA LEU A 66 -2.36 -4.93 -16.75
C LEU A 66 -3.00 -6.31 -16.94
N ASP A 67 -3.21 -6.75 -18.18
CA ASP A 67 -3.72 -8.09 -18.47
C ASP A 67 -2.79 -9.19 -17.93
N MET A 68 -1.47 -8.99 -18.03
CA MET A 68 -0.48 -9.91 -17.47
C MET A 68 -0.51 -9.94 -15.95
N TYR A 69 -0.68 -8.77 -15.31
CA TYR A 69 -0.84 -8.66 -13.86
C TYR A 69 -2.08 -9.43 -13.39
N GLU A 70 -3.25 -9.16 -13.99
CA GLU A 70 -4.52 -9.83 -13.64
C GLU A 70 -4.48 -11.34 -13.88
N LYS A 71 -3.92 -11.80 -15.03
CA LYS A 71 -3.76 -13.23 -15.30
C LYS A 71 -2.78 -13.91 -14.34
N GLY A 72 -1.70 -13.21 -13.97
CA GLY A 72 -0.73 -13.68 -13.00
C GLY A 72 -1.33 -13.86 -11.60
N ARG A 73 -2.28 -13.00 -11.22
CA ARG A 73 -3.06 -13.15 -9.97
C ARG A 73 -3.92 -14.42 -9.95
N LEU A 74 -4.45 -14.83 -11.10
CA LEU A 74 -5.38 -15.97 -11.22
C LEU A 74 -4.66 -17.31 -11.41
N GLN A 75 -3.41 -17.31 -11.91
CA GLN A 75 -2.64 -18.53 -12.17
C GLN A 75 -1.72 -18.88 -10.99
N LYS A 76 -2.22 -19.69 -10.05
CA LYS A 76 -1.44 -20.31 -8.96
C LYS A 76 -0.25 -21.19 -9.44
N GLU A 77 -0.20 -21.56 -10.71
CA GLU A 77 0.58 -22.72 -11.17
C GLU A 77 2.01 -22.43 -11.65
N LYS A 78 2.48 -21.17 -11.73
CA LYS A 78 3.82 -20.85 -12.28
C LYS A 78 4.81 -20.22 -11.32
N GLY A 79 4.63 -20.38 -10.02
CA GLY A 79 5.68 -20.23 -9.00
C GLY A 79 6.27 -18.83 -8.80
N ILE A 80 5.78 -17.81 -9.52
CA ILE A 80 6.13 -16.40 -9.27
C ILE A 80 4.87 -15.73 -8.74
N ASP A 81 4.56 -15.99 -7.47
CA ASP A 81 3.46 -15.30 -6.81
C ASP A 81 3.90 -13.85 -6.57
N LYS A 82 3.39 -12.91 -7.36
CA LYS A 82 3.64 -11.48 -7.17
C LYS A 82 2.74 -10.96 -6.05
N HIS A 83 2.94 -11.51 -4.87
CA HIS A 83 2.28 -11.02 -3.67
C HIS A 83 2.79 -9.62 -3.34
N VAL A 84 1.85 -8.69 -3.23
CA VAL A 84 2.13 -7.34 -2.75
C VAL A 84 1.73 -7.30 -1.28
N TYR A 85 2.65 -6.85 -0.44
CA TYR A 85 2.43 -6.65 0.99
C TYR A 85 2.45 -5.16 1.29
N SER A 86 1.59 -4.72 2.19
CA SER A 86 1.46 -3.33 2.58
C SER A 86 1.58 -3.19 4.10
N ILE A 87 2.24 -2.11 4.51
CA ILE A 87 2.27 -1.59 5.87
C ILE A 87 2.08 -0.07 5.78
N SER A 88 1.34 0.48 6.73
CA SER A 88 0.89 1.88 6.67
C SER A 88 1.46 2.68 7.84
N PHE A 89 1.79 3.93 7.55
CA PHE A 89 2.28 4.92 8.51
C PHE A 89 1.52 6.25 8.33
N CYS A 90 1.58 7.10 9.34
CA CYS A 90 1.05 8.46 9.31
C CYS A 90 2.20 9.48 9.26
N LYS A 91 1.95 10.65 8.66
CA LYS A 91 2.91 11.78 8.71
C LYS A 91 2.70 12.68 9.95
N GLU A 92 1.61 12.49 10.68
CA GLU A 92 1.27 13.25 11.88
C GLU A 92 1.50 12.39 13.11
N ASN A 93 2.20 12.90 14.12
CA ASN A 93 2.55 12.20 15.35
C ASN A 93 1.46 12.23 16.43
N ASP A 94 0.50 13.14 16.31
CA ASP A 94 -0.63 13.25 17.22
C ASP A 94 -1.94 13.49 16.46
N LYS A 95 -2.52 12.41 15.91
CA LYS A 95 -3.76 12.45 15.13
C LYS A 95 -4.86 11.67 15.82
N LEU A 96 -5.91 12.37 16.25
CA LEU A 96 -7.04 11.79 16.99
C LEU A 96 -7.71 10.60 16.28
N SER A 97 -7.85 10.65 14.95
CA SER A 97 -8.42 9.52 14.20
C SER A 97 -7.56 8.27 14.27
N GLN A 98 -6.23 8.42 14.30
CA GLN A 98 -5.28 7.31 14.43
C GLN A 98 -5.31 6.72 15.84
N TRP A 99 -5.36 7.58 16.87
CA TRP A 99 -5.53 7.12 18.25
C TRP A 99 -6.80 6.31 18.45
N ARG A 100 -7.93 6.76 17.88
CA ARG A 100 -9.20 6.03 17.94
C ARG A 100 -9.17 4.71 17.17
N GLY A 101 -8.52 4.69 16.00
CA GLY A 101 -8.47 3.52 15.13
C GLY A 101 -7.50 2.43 15.60
N TYR A 102 -6.33 2.83 16.12
CA TYR A 102 -5.21 1.92 16.35
C TYR A 102 -4.66 1.93 17.78
N GLY A 103 -4.93 2.97 18.57
CA GLY A 103 -4.45 3.05 19.96
C GLY A 103 -5.26 2.23 20.97
N ASN A 104 -6.51 1.88 20.65
CA ASN A 104 -7.41 1.17 21.56
C ASN A 104 -7.45 1.83 22.97
N LYS A 105 -7.38 1.07 24.07
CA LYS A 105 -7.35 1.61 25.44
C LYS A 105 -5.99 2.15 25.88
N GLN A 106 -4.90 1.60 25.34
CA GLN A 106 -3.52 1.94 25.70
C GLN A 106 -2.69 1.94 24.43
N GLY A 107 -2.68 3.10 23.77
CA GLY A 107 -2.04 3.30 22.48
C GLY A 107 -0.64 3.85 22.62
N VAL A 108 0.19 3.56 21.61
CA VAL A 108 1.49 4.18 21.41
C VAL A 108 1.62 4.68 19.98
N CYS A 109 2.46 5.69 19.80
CA CYS A 109 2.86 6.22 18.51
C CYS A 109 4.37 6.07 18.41
N ILE A 110 4.83 5.25 17.46
CA ILE A 110 6.23 4.93 17.26
C ILE A 110 6.72 5.73 16.06
N GLU A 111 7.77 6.53 16.25
CA GLU A 111 8.42 7.26 15.18
C GLU A 111 9.49 6.39 14.50
N PHE A 112 9.50 6.41 13.17
CA PHE A 112 10.51 5.80 12.34
C PHE A 112 11.10 6.85 11.41
N ASP A 113 12.39 6.71 11.10
CA ASP A 113 12.95 7.39 9.94
C ASP A 113 12.59 6.59 8.67
N ALA A 114 11.83 7.23 7.77
CA ALA A 114 11.37 6.64 6.54
C ALA A 114 12.51 6.23 5.59
N ASP A 115 13.60 7.01 5.56
CA ASP A 115 14.71 6.78 4.64
C ASP A 115 15.53 5.57 5.12
N GLU A 116 15.73 5.44 6.44
CA GLU A 116 16.34 4.25 7.04
C GLU A 116 15.47 3.01 6.82
N LEU A 117 14.15 3.12 7.00
CA LEU A 117 13.22 2.00 6.83
C LEU A 117 13.20 1.47 5.39
N VAL A 118 13.14 2.37 4.40
CA VAL A 118 13.19 2.00 2.98
C VAL A 118 14.54 1.42 2.62
N SER A 119 15.64 2.02 3.10
CA SER A 119 17.00 1.51 2.82
C SER A 119 17.20 0.10 3.40
N PHE A 120 16.70 -0.16 4.61
CA PHE A 120 16.76 -1.49 5.22
C PHE A 120 16.03 -2.55 4.39
N SER A 121 14.87 -2.22 3.84
CA SER A 121 14.07 -3.17 3.04
C SER A 121 14.75 -3.59 1.74
N GLN A 122 15.59 -2.74 1.14
CA GLN A 122 16.33 -3.07 -0.07
C GLN A 122 17.44 -4.12 0.20
N ASN A 123 17.95 -4.17 1.44
CA ASN A 123 18.97 -5.15 1.83
C ASN A 123 18.44 -6.59 1.98
N ILE A 124 17.12 -6.78 2.02
CA ILE A 124 16.47 -8.09 2.19
C ILE A 124 15.84 -8.63 0.89
N TYR A 125 16.29 -8.16 -0.28
CA TYR A 125 15.79 -8.55 -1.61
C TYR A 125 14.29 -8.27 -1.84
N LEU A 126 13.70 -7.37 -1.04
CA LEU A 126 12.35 -6.87 -1.26
C LEU A 126 12.40 -5.61 -2.12
N ASN A 127 11.60 -5.57 -3.18
CA ASN A 127 11.30 -4.33 -3.88
C ASN A 127 10.30 -3.53 -3.05
N CYS A 128 10.79 -2.62 -2.23
CA CYS A 128 9.96 -1.71 -1.45
C CYS A 128 9.73 -0.40 -2.22
N VAL A 129 8.49 0.07 -2.17
CA VAL A 129 8.10 1.39 -2.66
C VAL A 129 7.33 2.11 -1.55
N ALA A 130 7.68 3.37 -1.30
CA ALA A 130 6.97 4.23 -0.37
C ALA A 130 6.16 5.26 -1.17
N HIS A 131 4.86 5.32 -0.91
CA HIS A 131 3.95 6.25 -1.57
C HIS A 131 2.98 6.87 -0.58
N ASP A 132 2.64 8.13 -0.83
CA ASP A 132 1.57 8.79 -0.10
C ASP A 132 0.22 8.21 -0.51
N VAL A 133 -0.59 7.87 0.48
CA VAL A 133 -1.99 7.53 0.26
C VAL A 133 -2.78 8.83 0.15
N ILE A 134 -3.33 9.08 -1.02
CA ILE A 134 -4.13 10.27 -1.30
C ILE A 134 -5.59 9.92 -1.06
N TYR A 135 -6.14 10.41 0.05
CA TYR A 135 -7.59 10.41 0.25
C TYR A 135 -8.18 11.59 -0.52
N SER A 136 -9.22 11.36 -1.32
CA SER A 136 -10.02 12.45 -1.88
C SER A 136 -10.56 13.28 -0.72
N ASN A 137 -10.43 14.60 -0.78
CA ASN A 137 -11.09 15.48 0.18
C ASN A 137 -12.60 15.22 0.09
N ASN A 138 -13.16 14.54 1.10
CA ASN A 138 -14.58 14.25 1.21
C ASN A 138 -15.38 15.54 1.50
N ASN A 139 -15.48 16.43 0.51
CA ASN A 139 -16.56 17.41 0.42
C ASN A 139 -17.69 16.96 -0.53
N ASP A 140 -17.58 15.79 -1.18
CA ASP A 140 -18.53 15.34 -2.20
C ASP A 140 -19.28 14.04 -1.81
N ILE A 141 -19.64 13.88 -0.53
CA ILE A 141 -20.68 12.90 -0.13
C ILE A 141 -21.52 13.51 1.02
N THR A 142 -22.52 14.31 0.65
CA THR A 142 -23.76 14.55 1.42
C THR A 142 -24.93 14.57 0.47
#